data_AF-A0A2N5Z613-F1
#
_entry.id   AF-A0A2N5Z613-F1
#
_cell.length_a   1.000
_cell.length_b   1.000
_cell.length_c   1.000
_cell.angle_alpha   90.00
_cell.angle_beta   90.00
_cell.angle_gamma   90.00
#
_symmetry.space_group_name_H-M   'P 1'
#
loop_
_entity.id
_entity.type
_entity.pdbx_description
1 polymer ?
#
loop_
_entity_poly.entity_id
_entity_poly.type
_entity_poly.pdbx_seq_one_letter_code
_entity_poly.pdbx_strand_id
1 'polypeptide(L)'
;MNLIMISNLALIITSVYLYSLILRYLHKKNNFQKIATGILFGTISVLSMIFAIKTESGVIFDGRSIILGLVGIFGGGIATLIAAIISMIYRIIIGGSGMITGIIVIVTSAFTGYVFCIYFPRIKLKRKYYAIFTFGVLLHIIVLFLFFILLPMKLNEVSDYFWIFYLVVFPVILTIIYYMIVDQKKKFDQARDLELSRER
;
A
#
# COMPACT_ATOMS: atom_id res chain seq x y z
N MET A 1 -1.74 12.41 -18.41
CA MET A 1 -1.95 11.45 -17.32
C MET A 1 -3.33 10.84 -17.49
N ASN A 2 -3.45 9.51 -17.49
CA ASN A 2 -4.72 8.82 -17.76
C ASN A 2 -5.64 8.90 -16.52
N LEU A 3 -6.97 8.96 -16.70
CA LEU A 3 -7.97 9.01 -15.63
C LEU A 3 -7.79 7.87 -14.62
N ILE A 4 -7.46 6.69 -15.11
CA ILE A 4 -7.21 5.49 -14.29
C ILE A 4 -6.05 5.70 -13.30
N MET A 5 -4.98 6.37 -13.73
CA MET A 5 -3.82 6.66 -12.89
C MET A 5 -4.23 7.63 -11.77
N ILE A 6 -4.99 8.67 -12.12
CA ILE A 6 -5.54 9.63 -11.15
C ILE A 6 -6.43 8.94 -10.12
N SER A 7 -7.31 8.01 -10.55
CA SER A 7 -8.16 7.24 -9.64
C SER A 7 -7.35 6.43 -8.64
N ASN A 8 -6.27 5.77 -9.06
CA ASN A 8 -5.38 5.06 -8.15
C ASN A 8 -4.71 6.00 -7.13
N LEU A 9 -4.28 7.19 -7.55
CA LEU A 9 -3.73 8.19 -6.64
C LEU A 9 -4.76 8.66 -5.61
N ALA A 10 -5.97 8.95 -6.07
CA ALA A 10 -7.07 9.36 -5.22
C ALA A 10 -7.40 8.29 -4.17
N LEU A 11 -7.42 7.02 -4.56
CA LEU A 11 -7.63 5.89 -3.64
C LEU A 11 -6.53 5.79 -2.57
N ILE A 12 -5.26 5.92 -2.98
CA ILE A 12 -4.13 5.90 -2.04
C ILE A 12 -4.22 7.06 -1.04
N ILE A 13 -4.52 8.29 -1.51
CA ILE A 13 -4.68 9.46 -0.64
C ILE A 13 -5.89 9.29 0.29
N THR A 14 -7.01 8.80 -0.24
CA THR A 14 -8.24 8.53 0.54
C THR A 14 -7.98 7.49 1.64
N SER A 15 -7.12 6.49 1.39
CA SER A 15 -6.72 5.50 2.38
C SER A 15 -6.12 6.13 3.64
N VAL A 16 -5.34 7.20 3.48
CA VAL A 16 -4.72 7.93 4.60
C VAL A 16 -5.78 8.57 5.47
N TYR A 17 -6.73 9.25 4.84
CA TYR A 17 -7.81 9.91 5.56
C TYR A 17 -8.67 8.87 6.31
N LEU A 18 -9.11 7.82 5.63
CA LEU A 18 -9.92 6.76 6.26
C LEU A 18 -9.15 6.05 7.37
N TYR A 19 -7.85 5.80 7.18
CA TYR A 19 -7.00 5.24 8.24
C TYR A 19 -6.91 6.17 9.45
N SER A 20 -6.81 7.49 9.24
CA SER A 20 -6.83 8.46 10.34
C SER A 20 -8.14 8.43 11.13
N LEU A 21 -9.28 8.21 10.47
CA LEU A 21 -10.57 8.03 11.16
C LEU A 21 -10.58 6.75 12.00
N ILE A 22 -10.04 5.65 11.47
CA ILE A 22 -9.88 4.40 12.23
C ILE A 22 -9.02 4.64 13.48
N LEU A 23 -7.89 5.34 13.35
CA LEU A 23 -7.05 5.68 14.49
C LEU A 23 -7.80 6.55 15.52
N ARG A 24 -8.59 7.52 15.03
CA ARG A 24 -9.36 8.44 15.87
C ARG A 24 -10.48 7.77 16.65
N TYR A 25 -11.28 6.92 16.00
CA TYR A 25 -12.48 6.35 16.60
C TYR A 25 -12.22 5.02 17.33
N LEU A 26 -11.22 4.24 16.88
CA LEU A 26 -10.88 2.96 17.50
C LEU A 26 -9.71 3.16 18.48
N HIS A 27 -10.06 3.69 19.65
CA HIS A 27 -9.19 4.22 20.70
C HIS A 27 -8.16 3.27 21.33
N LYS A 28 -8.10 1.99 20.95
CA LYS A 28 -7.14 1.02 21.53
C LYS A 28 -6.45 0.20 20.45
N LYS A 29 -5.19 -0.17 20.70
CA LYS A 29 -4.38 -1.17 19.94
C LYS A 29 -4.97 -2.60 20.03
N ASN A 30 -6.28 -2.70 20.13
CA ASN A 30 -7.03 -3.94 20.21
C ASN A 30 -7.12 -4.57 18.83
N ASN A 31 -7.40 -5.86 18.81
CA ASN A 31 -7.50 -6.61 17.55
C ASN A 31 -8.57 -6.04 16.61
N PHE A 32 -9.63 -5.43 17.15
CA PHE A 32 -10.66 -4.77 16.36
C PHE A 32 -10.11 -3.66 15.45
N GLN A 33 -9.22 -2.80 15.95
CA GLN A 33 -8.58 -1.75 15.15
C GLN A 33 -7.75 -2.34 14.01
N LYS A 34 -7.02 -3.44 14.27
CA LYS A 34 -6.22 -4.13 13.26
C LYS A 34 -7.09 -4.78 12.20
N ILE A 35 -8.21 -5.40 12.61
CA ILE A 35 -9.20 -5.99 11.69
C ILE A 35 -9.81 -4.91 10.80
N ALA A 36 -10.31 -3.81 11.38
CA ALA A 36 -10.87 -2.70 10.61
C ALA A 36 -9.84 -2.10 9.64
N THR A 37 -8.57 -1.95 10.06
CA THR A 37 -7.48 -1.50 9.19
C THR A 37 -7.25 -2.47 8.04
N GLY A 38 -7.20 -3.77 8.31
CA GLY A 38 -7.01 -4.80 7.28
C GLY A 38 -8.16 -4.82 6.26
N ILE A 39 -9.40 -4.70 6.73
CA ILE A 39 -10.58 -4.60 5.86
C ILE A 39 -10.48 -3.35 4.99
N LEU A 40 -10.20 -2.17 5.57
CA LEU A 40 -10.06 -0.92 4.83
C LEU A 40 -9.02 -1.03 3.70
N PHE A 41 -7.79 -1.43 4.03
CA PHE A 41 -6.72 -1.51 3.02
C PHE A 41 -6.97 -2.65 2.02
N GLY A 42 -7.59 -3.75 2.44
CA GLY A 42 -8.06 -4.81 1.54
C GLY A 42 -9.08 -4.29 0.53
N THR A 43 -10.10 -3.54 0.98
CA THR A 43 -11.11 -2.93 0.11
C THR A 43 -10.49 -1.91 -0.84
N ILE A 44 -9.57 -1.06 -0.38
CA ILE A 44 -8.90 -0.09 -1.25
C ILE A 44 -8.02 -0.79 -2.29
N SER A 45 -7.37 -1.89 -1.93
CA SER A 45 -6.63 -2.75 -2.87
C SER A 45 -7.56 -3.33 -3.94
N VAL A 46 -8.74 -3.82 -3.55
CA VAL A 46 -9.79 -4.26 -4.49
C VAL A 46 -10.22 -3.13 -5.44
N LEU A 47 -10.50 -1.94 -4.91
CA LEU A 47 -10.85 -0.77 -5.72
C LEU A 47 -9.72 -0.40 -6.69
N SER A 48 -8.45 -0.50 -6.27
CA SER A 48 -7.32 -0.26 -7.16
C SER A 48 -7.27 -1.25 -8.33
N MET A 49 -7.61 -2.53 -8.10
CA MET A 49 -7.69 -3.54 -9.16
C MET A 49 -8.91 -3.33 -10.08
N ILE A 50 -10.01 -2.76 -9.59
CA ILE A 50 -11.17 -2.36 -10.41
C ILE A 50 -10.74 -1.26 -11.38
N PHE A 51 -10.03 -0.25 -10.88
CA PHE A 51 -9.46 0.84 -11.67
C PHE A 51 -8.04 0.49 -12.13
N ALA A 52 -7.84 -0.68 -12.72
CA ALA A 52 -6.54 -1.09 -13.25
C ALA A 52 -6.39 -0.78 -14.74
N ILE A 53 -5.16 -0.50 -15.16
CA ILE A 53 -4.78 -0.50 -16.58
C ILE A 53 -4.68 -1.97 -17.01
N LYS A 54 -5.45 -2.37 -18.02
CA LYS A 54 -5.47 -3.73 -18.56
C LYS A 54 -4.65 -3.79 -19.84
N THR A 55 -3.79 -4.78 -19.98
CA THR A 55 -3.08 -5.09 -21.23
C THR A 55 -3.90 -6.05 -22.09
N GLU A 56 -3.56 -6.15 -23.38
CA GLU A 56 -4.17 -7.11 -24.29
C GLU A 56 -3.95 -8.56 -23.85
N SER A 57 -2.81 -8.82 -23.21
CA SER A 57 -2.48 -10.12 -22.63
C SER A 57 -3.31 -10.49 -21.39
N GLY A 58 -4.14 -9.58 -20.86
CA GLY A 58 -4.95 -9.81 -19.64
C GLY A 58 -4.19 -9.58 -18.33
N VAL A 59 -3.03 -8.92 -18.41
CA VAL A 59 -2.27 -8.44 -17.26
C VAL A 59 -2.85 -7.11 -16.80
N ILE A 60 -2.91 -6.89 -15.49
CA ILE A 60 -3.46 -5.65 -14.93
C ILE A 60 -2.42 -4.94 -14.06
N PHE A 61 -2.31 -3.63 -14.24
CA PHE A 61 -1.43 -2.74 -13.47
C PHE A 61 -2.25 -1.72 -12.69
N ASP A 62 -1.96 -1.60 -11.40
CA ASP A 62 -2.71 -0.78 -10.44
C ASP A 62 -1.85 -0.40 -9.23
N GLY A 63 -2.43 0.32 -8.28
CA GLY A 63 -1.78 0.78 -7.05
C GLY A 63 -1.72 -0.22 -5.90
N ARG A 64 -2.10 -1.50 -6.08
CA ARG A 64 -2.25 -2.46 -4.96
C ARG A 64 -0.96 -2.73 -4.19
N SER A 65 0.19 -2.72 -4.86
CA SER A 65 1.48 -2.96 -4.21
C SER A 65 1.78 -1.91 -3.13
N ILE A 66 1.43 -0.65 -3.39
CA ILE A 66 1.57 0.46 -2.43
C ILE A 66 0.64 0.27 -1.25
N ILE A 67 -0.65 -0.02 -1.52
CA ILE A 67 -1.67 -0.19 -0.49
C ILE A 67 -1.27 -1.34 0.45
N LEU A 68 -0.80 -2.46 -0.11
CA LEU A 68 -0.34 -3.62 0.64
C LEU A 68 0.99 -3.38 1.37
N GLY A 69 1.92 -2.65 0.77
CA GLY A 69 3.15 -2.23 1.45
C GLY A 69 2.84 -1.32 2.65
N LEU A 70 1.90 -0.38 2.50
CA LEU A 70 1.50 0.55 3.55
C LEU A 70 0.80 -0.16 4.71
N VAL A 71 -0.13 -1.09 4.45
CA VAL A 71 -0.75 -1.85 5.56
C VAL A 71 0.27 -2.74 6.27
N GLY A 72 1.26 -3.26 5.54
CA GLY A 72 2.44 -3.92 6.12
C GLY A 72 3.19 -3.01 7.10
N ILE A 73 3.46 -1.78 6.68
CA ILE A 73 4.20 -0.79 7.47
C ILE A 73 3.40 -0.29 8.70
N PHE A 74 2.09 -0.07 8.56
CA PHE A 74 1.29 0.65 9.56
C PHE A 74 0.26 -0.18 10.31
N GLY A 75 -0.29 -1.22 9.67
CA GLY A 75 -1.39 -2.04 10.20
C GLY A 75 -0.93 -3.22 11.07
N GLY A 76 0.36 -3.60 10.99
CA GLY A 76 0.89 -4.78 11.68
C GLY A 76 0.39 -6.10 11.09
N GLY A 77 0.82 -7.23 11.67
CA GLY A 77 0.64 -8.55 11.05
C GLY A 77 -0.83 -8.94 10.79
N ILE A 78 -1.73 -8.69 11.74
CA ILE A 78 -3.17 -9.03 11.60
C ILE A 78 -3.81 -8.24 10.46
N ALA A 79 -3.63 -6.92 10.42
CA ALA A 79 -4.20 -6.09 9.35
C ALA A 79 -3.63 -6.46 7.99
N THR A 80 -2.32 -6.72 7.93
CA THR A 80 -1.60 -7.12 6.73
C THR A 80 -2.15 -8.42 6.17
N LEU A 81 -2.34 -9.43 7.03
CA LEU A 81 -2.88 -10.73 6.64
C LEU A 81 -4.30 -10.59 6.08
N ILE A 82 -5.17 -9.84 6.76
CA ILE A 82 -6.55 -9.62 6.32
C ILE A 82 -6.59 -8.90 4.97
N ALA A 83 -5.81 -7.83 4.80
CA ALA A 83 -5.76 -7.08 3.56
C ALA A 83 -5.24 -7.94 2.39
N ALA A 84 -4.22 -8.77 2.64
CA ALA A 84 -3.68 -9.71 1.67
C ALA A 84 -4.72 -10.77 1.27
N ILE A 85 -5.43 -11.37 2.23
CA ILE A 85 -6.49 -12.36 1.96
C ILE A 85 -7.59 -11.76 1.09
N ILE A 86 -8.14 -10.60 1.47
CA ILE A 86 -9.18 -9.90 0.69
C ILE A 86 -8.70 -9.63 -0.73
N SER A 87 -7.46 -9.13 -0.86
CA SER A 87 -6.85 -8.83 -2.17
C SER A 87 -6.66 -10.08 -3.02
N MET A 88 -6.19 -11.19 -2.43
CA MET A 88 -5.98 -12.46 -3.14
C MET A 88 -7.30 -13.06 -3.62
N ILE A 89 -8.33 -13.07 -2.78
CA ILE A 89 -9.67 -13.56 -3.13
C ILE A 89 -10.18 -12.80 -4.36
N TYR A 90 -10.14 -11.46 -4.31
CA TYR A 90 -10.60 -10.65 -5.43
C TYR A 90 -9.74 -10.85 -6.70
N ARG A 91 -8.43 -11.04 -6.54
CA ARG A 91 -7.54 -11.30 -7.68
C ARG A 91 -7.86 -12.63 -8.36
N ILE A 92 -8.19 -13.66 -7.58
CA ILE A 92 -8.62 -14.96 -8.11
C ILE A 92 -9.95 -14.81 -8.86
N ILE A 93 -10.90 -14.04 -8.32
CA ILE A 93 -12.20 -13.78 -8.96
C ILE A 93 -12.04 -13.10 -10.32
N ILE A 94 -11.17 -12.08 -10.43
CA ILE A 94 -10.90 -11.41 -11.73
C ILE A 94 -10.24 -12.38 -12.73
N GLY A 95 -9.36 -13.27 -12.26
CA GLY A 95 -8.61 -14.18 -13.11
C GLY A 95 -7.67 -13.46 -14.09
N GLY A 96 -7.49 -14.04 -15.27
CA GLY A 96 -6.58 -13.58 -16.33
C GLY A 96 -5.18 -14.18 -16.26
N SER A 97 -4.41 -13.99 -17.33
CA SER A 97 -3.05 -14.57 -17.48
C SER A 97 -2.09 -14.17 -16.35
N GLY A 98 -2.20 -12.93 -15.87
CA GLY A 98 -1.40 -12.42 -14.75
C GLY A 98 -1.93 -12.77 -13.35
N MET A 99 -2.81 -13.76 -13.19
CA MET A 99 -3.42 -14.09 -11.89
C MET A 99 -2.35 -14.51 -10.87
N ILE A 100 -1.53 -15.52 -11.21
CA ILE A 100 -0.48 -16.06 -10.33
C ILE A 100 0.53 -14.97 -9.97
N THR A 101 1.02 -14.23 -10.98
CA THR A 101 1.91 -13.08 -10.77
C THR A 101 1.29 -12.05 -9.82
N GLY A 102 0.00 -11.74 -10.01
CA GLY A 102 -0.73 -10.83 -9.13
C GLY A 102 -0.80 -11.30 -7.68
N ILE A 103 -1.02 -12.61 -7.45
CA ILE A 103 -1.00 -13.20 -6.10
C ILE A 103 0.39 -13.08 -5.47
N ILE A 104 1.44 -13.40 -6.22
CA ILE A 104 2.83 -13.29 -5.72
C ILE A 104 3.16 -11.83 -5.40
N VAL A 105 2.74 -10.88 -6.24
CA VAL A 105 2.89 -9.44 -5.98
C VAL A 105 2.15 -9.01 -4.71
N ILE A 106 0.94 -9.50 -4.48
CA ILE A 106 0.16 -9.23 -3.25
C ILE A 106 0.94 -9.70 -2.02
N VAL A 107 1.36 -10.97 -2.01
CA VAL A 107 2.09 -11.57 -0.90
C VAL A 107 3.41 -10.83 -0.66
N THR A 108 4.18 -10.60 -1.71
CA THR A 108 5.50 -9.95 -1.63
C THR A 108 5.37 -8.51 -1.13
N SER A 109 4.38 -7.75 -1.61
CA SER A 109 4.19 -6.36 -1.18
C SER A 109 3.77 -6.26 0.28
N ALA A 110 2.82 -7.10 0.70
CA ALA A 110 2.37 -7.17 2.08
C ALA A 110 3.49 -7.61 3.02
N PHE A 111 4.23 -8.66 2.64
CA PHE A 111 5.32 -9.21 3.43
C PHE A 111 6.49 -8.23 3.56
N THR A 112 6.95 -7.63 2.46
CA THR A 112 8.06 -6.66 2.49
C THR A 112 7.73 -5.44 3.33
N GLY A 113 6.50 -4.92 3.24
CA GLY A 113 6.03 -3.83 4.11
C GLY A 113 6.03 -4.22 5.59
N TYR A 114 5.56 -5.43 5.93
CA TYR A 114 5.54 -5.93 7.30
C TYR A 114 6.94 -6.16 7.87
N VAL A 115 7.82 -6.80 7.11
CA VAL A 115 9.24 -6.97 7.45
C VAL A 115 9.90 -5.61 7.66
N PHE A 116 9.65 -4.65 6.77
CA PHE A 116 10.18 -3.30 6.93
C PHE A 116 9.76 -2.67 8.26
N CYS A 117 8.49 -2.84 8.69
CA CYS A 117 8.02 -2.37 9.99
C CYS A 117 8.79 -2.98 11.17
N ILE A 118 9.09 -4.29 11.12
CA ILE A 118 9.73 -5.02 12.22
C ILE A 118 11.21 -4.62 12.36
N TYR A 119 11.93 -4.53 11.25
CA TYR A 119 13.38 -4.33 11.27
C TYR A 119 13.80 -2.85 11.31
N PHE A 120 12.89 -1.94 10.94
CA PHE A 120 13.18 -0.50 10.89
C PHE A 120 12.32 0.40 11.81
N PRO A 121 11.99 0.00 13.07
CA PRO A 121 11.14 0.80 13.95
C PRO A 121 11.81 2.09 14.46
N ARG A 122 13.14 2.21 14.36
CA ARG A 122 13.97 3.27 15.00
C ARG A 122 14.84 4.08 14.02
N ILE A 123 14.44 4.23 12.75
CA ILE A 123 15.21 5.07 11.83
C ILE A 123 15.19 6.54 12.32
N LYS A 124 16.38 7.09 12.61
CA LYS A 124 16.59 8.50 12.99
C LYS A 124 15.90 9.42 11.98
N LEU A 125 15.17 10.45 12.44
CA LEU A 125 14.31 11.31 11.61
C LEU A 125 14.96 11.80 10.31
N LYS A 126 16.25 12.19 10.32
CA LYS A 126 16.96 12.66 9.12
C LYS A 126 17.22 11.57 8.07
N ARG A 127 17.42 10.32 8.48
CA ARG A 127 17.66 9.17 7.58
C ARG A 127 16.36 8.51 7.11
N LYS A 128 15.23 8.95 7.66
CA LYS A 128 13.91 8.35 7.48
C LYS A 128 13.34 8.61 6.07
N TYR A 129 13.62 9.78 5.49
CA TYR A 129 13.14 10.15 4.15
C TYR A 129 13.72 9.22 3.08
N TYR A 130 15.05 9.10 3.09
CA TYR A 130 15.76 8.22 2.18
C TYR A 130 15.35 6.76 2.36
N ALA A 131 15.19 6.28 3.60
CA ALA A 131 14.82 4.89 3.85
C ALA A 131 13.44 4.52 3.26
N ILE A 132 12.43 5.39 3.41
CA ILE A 132 11.09 5.14 2.87
C ILE A 132 11.06 5.27 1.35
N PHE A 133 11.77 6.26 0.81
CA PHE A 133 11.90 6.40 -0.63
C PHE A 133 12.61 5.19 -1.26
N THR A 134 13.73 4.76 -0.68
CA THR A 134 14.45 3.54 -1.09
C THR A 134 13.56 2.31 -0.95
N PHE A 135 12.77 2.18 0.13
CA PHE A 135 11.79 1.09 0.24
C PHE A 135 10.78 1.13 -0.90
N GLY A 136 10.21 2.30 -1.20
CA GLY A 136 9.27 2.49 -2.30
C GLY A 136 9.88 2.07 -3.64
N VAL A 137 11.10 2.51 -3.93
CA VAL A 137 11.83 2.14 -5.15
C VAL A 137 12.08 0.63 -5.20
N LEU A 138 12.61 0.05 -4.12
CA LEU A 138 12.90 -1.39 -4.06
C LEU A 138 11.65 -2.24 -4.23
N LEU A 139 10.54 -1.86 -3.58
CA LEU A 139 9.25 -2.52 -3.74
C LEU A 139 8.83 -2.54 -5.21
N HIS A 140 8.89 -1.40 -5.91
CA HIS A 140 8.48 -1.34 -7.32
C HIS A 140 9.45 -2.08 -8.24
N ILE A 141 10.75 -2.07 -7.97
CA ILE A 141 11.73 -2.89 -8.70
C ILE A 141 11.42 -4.38 -8.54
N ILE A 142 11.14 -4.84 -7.32
CA ILE A 142 10.76 -6.24 -7.06
C ILE A 142 9.49 -6.59 -7.82
N VAL A 143 8.48 -5.72 -7.79
CA VAL A 143 7.22 -5.97 -8.50
C VAL A 143 7.47 -6.05 -10.01
N LEU A 144 8.20 -5.12 -10.60
CA LEU A 144 8.53 -5.16 -12.04
C LEU A 144 9.33 -6.40 -12.41
N PHE A 145 10.30 -6.80 -11.57
CA PHE A 145 11.06 -8.02 -11.76
C PHE A 145 10.14 -9.26 -11.78
N LEU A 146 9.17 -9.33 -10.86
CA LEU A 146 8.16 -10.40 -10.83
C LEU A 146 7.29 -10.41 -12.10
N PHE A 147 6.87 -9.24 -12.59
CA PHE A 147 6.14 -9.16 -13.86
C PHE A 147 6.99 -9.66 -15.03
N PHE A 148 8.25 -9.27 -15.10
CA PHE A 148 9.14 -9.63 -16.20
C PHE A 148 9.50 -11.13 -16.22
N ILE A 149 9.69 -11.76 -15.05
CA ILE A 149 10.09 -13.17 -14.98
C ILE A 149 8.92 -14.15 -15.10
N LEU A 150 7.73 -13.76 -14.61
CA LEU A 150 6.56 -14.66 -14.56
C LEU A 150 5.62 -14.51 -15.74
N LEU A 151 5.74 -13.43 -16.52
CA LEU A 151 4.90 -13.20 -17.69
C LEU A 151 5.75 -12.96 -18.93
N PRO A 152 5.39 -13.55 -20.08
CA PRO A 152 6.01 -13.25 -21.37
C PRO A 152 5.47 -11.93 -21.93
N MET A 153 5.50 -10.87 -21.12
CA MET A 153 5.01 -9.55 -21.51
C MET A 153 5.98 -8.89 -22.50
N LYS A 154 5.43 -8.31 -23.56
CA LYS A 154 6.19 -7.37 -24.39
C LYS A 154 6.12 -5.99 -23.75
N LEU A 155 7.27 -5.32 -23.60
CA LEU A 155 7.36 -3.98 -23.00
C LEU A 155 6.45 -2.95 -23.71
N ASN A 156 6.16 -3.20 -24.97
CA ASN A 156 5.39 -2.35 -25.87
C ASN A 156 3.88 -2.40 -25.60
N GLU A 157 3.40 -3.34 -24.78
CA GLU A 157 1.97 -3.47 -24.41
C GLU A 157 1.50 -2.35 -23.48
N VAL A 158 2.44 -1.60 -22.88
CA VAL A 158 2.14 -0.54 -21.93
C VAL A 158 2.81 0.76 -22.41
N SER A 159 2.07 1.87 -22.34
CA SER A 159 2.56 3.19 -22.75
C SER A 159 3.88 3.57 -22.04
N ASP A 160 4.78 4.26 -22.73
CA ASP A 160 6.05 4.75 -22.14
C ASP A 160 5.84 5.59 -20.87
N TYR A 161 4.73 6.31 -20.77
CA TYR A 161 4.36 7.10 -19.59
C TYR A 161 4.02 6.24 -18.35
N PHE A 162 3.70 4.96 -18.54
CA PHE A 162 3.45 4.05 -17.45
C PHE A 162 4.72 3.79 -16.63
N TRP A 163 5.84 3.53 -17.30
CA TRP A 163 7.10 3.17 -16.64
C TRP A 163 7.60 4.30 -15.74
N ILE A 164 7.58 5.54 -16.24
CA ILE A 164 8.00 6.70 -15.46
C ILE A 164 7.07 6.94 -14.27
N PHE A 165 5.76 6.76 -14.45
CA PHE A 165 4.80 6.89 -13.35
C PHE A 165 4.99 5.78 -12.31
N TYR A 166 5.21 4.54 -12.75
CA TYR A 166 5.37 3.39 -11.89
C TYR A 166 6.67 3.45 -11.07
N LEU A 167 7.77 3.90 -11.68
CA LEU A 167 9.09 3.93 -11.05
C LEU A 167 9.38 5.21 -10.27
N VAL A 168 8.79 6.34 -10.65
CA VAL A 168 9.08 7.64 -10.02
C VAL A 168 7.91 8.10 -9.17
N VAL A 169 6.72 8.20 -9.76
CA VAL A 169 5.57 8.81 -9.10
C VAL A 169 5.13 7.96 -7.92
N PHE A 170 5.05 6.64 -8.07
CA PHE A 170 4.61 5.77 -6.98
C PHE A 170 5.54 5.72 -5.75
N PRO A 171 6.88 5.61 -5.85
CA PRO A 171 7.76 5.73 -4.69
C PRO A 171 7.68 7.10 -4.00
N VAL A 172 7.52 8.18 -4.78
CA VAL A 172 7.31 9.53 -4.24
C VAL A 172 6.01 9.58 -3.44
N ILE A 173 4.91 9.08 -4.00
CA ILE A 173 3.61 9.05 -3.31
C ILE A 173 3.66 8.19 -2.07
N LEU A 174 4.24 6.99 -2.13
CA LEU A 174 4.39 6.14 -0.96
C LEU A 174 5.13 6.87 0.17
N THR A 175 6.16 7.64 -0.18
CA THR A 175 6.90 8.48 0.77
C THR A 175 6.01 9.57 1.36
N ILE A 176 5.31 10.35 0.53
CA ILE A 176 4.39 11.40 0.98
C ILE A 176 3.32 10.83 1.93
N ILE A 177 2.68 9.73 1.51
CA ILE A 177 1.62 9.05 2.25
C ILE A 177 2.12 8.51 3.59
N TYR A 178 3.32 7.92 3.61
CA TYR A 178 3.97 7.50 4.83
C TYR A 178 4.08 8.68 5.82
N TYR A 179 4.55 9.84 5.35
CA TYR A 179 4.68 11.03 6.19
C TYR A 179 3.35 11.58 6.67
N MET A 180 2.33 11.62 5.80
CA MET A 180 0.99 12.02 6.20
C MET A 180 0.46 11.12 7.32
N ILE A 181 0.57 9.80 7.18
CA ILE A 181 0.13 8.86 8.21
C ILE A 181 0.91 9.06 9.52
N VAL A 182 2.23 9.24 9.45
CA VAL A 182 3.06 9.49 10.65
C VAL A 182 2.69 10.80 11.33
N ASP A 183 2.44 11.86 10.57
CA ASP A 183 2.01 13.17 11.11
C ASP A 183 0.64 13.06 11.80
N GLN A 184 -0.32 12.39 11.16
CA GLN A 184 -1.65 12.13 11.73
C GLN A 184 -1.55 11.33 13.04
N LYS A 185 -0.70 10.30 13.07
CA LYS A 185 -0.49 9.48 14.27
C LYS A 185 0.13 10.28 15.41
N LYS A 186 1.11 11.14 15.12
CA LYS A 186 1.71 12.04 16.13
C LYS A 186 0.69 13.00 16.71
N LYS A 187 -0.12 13.65 15.86
CA LYS A 187 -1.19 14.56 16.30
C LYS A 187 -2.21 13.84 17.20
N PHE A 188 -2.56 12.61 16.84
CA PHE A 188 -3.45 11.78 17.65
C PHE A 188 -2.83 11.39 19.00
N ASP A 189 -1.57 10.93 19.01
CA ASP A 189 -0.87 10.58 20.25
C ASP A 189 -0.72 11.81 21.18
N GLN A 190 -0.42 13.00 20.62
CA GLN A 190 -0.34 14.25 21.39
C GLN A 190 -1.69 14.69 21.98
N ALA A 191 -2.77 14.61 21.19
CA ALA A 191 -4.11 14.96 21.68
C ALA A 191 -4.53 14.05 22.84
N ARG A 192 -4.23 12.74 22.74
CA ARG A 192 -4.49 11.77 23.81
C ARG A 192 -3.68 12.08 25.08
N ASP A 193 -2.39 12.40 24.94
CA ASP A 193 -1.53 12.66 26.09
C ASP A 193 -2.00 13.93 26.85
N LEU A 194 -2.57 14.92 26.15
CA LEU A 194 -3.20 16.10 26.74
C LEU A 194 -4.51 15.77 27.48
N GLU A 195 -5.38 14.91 26.92
CA GLU A 195 -6.61 14.46 27.59
C GLU A 195 -6.29 13.70 28.88
N LEU A 196 -5.35 12.75 28.83
CA LEU A 196 -4.92 11.99 30.00
C LEU A 196 -4.27 12.86 31.09
N SER A 197 -3.66 13.99 30.70
CA SER A 197 -3.09 14.96 31.65
C SER A 197 -4.13 15.88 32.29
N ARG A 198 -5.32 16.02 31.66
CA ARG A 198 -6.46 16.79 32.23
C ARG A 198 -7.31 15.97 33.20
N GLU A 199 -7.27 14.64 33.06
CA GLU A 199 -7.98 13.69 33.94
C GLU A 199 -7.19 13.30 35.20
N ARG A 200 -5.93 13.74 35.34
CA ARG A 200 -5.07 13.55 36.52
C ARG A 200 -5.00 14.81 37.36
#